data_AF-A0A3D4FQR5-F1
#
_entry.id   AF-A0A3D4FQR5-F1
#
_cell.length_a   1.000
_cell.length_b   1.000
_cell.length_c   1.000
_cell.angle_alpha   90.00
_cell.angle_beta   90.00
_cell.angle_gamma   90.00
#
_symmetry.space_group_name_H-M   'P 1'
#
loop_
_entity.id
_entity.type
_entity.pdbx_description
1 polymer ?
#
loop_
_entity_poly.entity_id
_entity_poly.type
_entity_poly.pdbx_seq_one_letter_code
_entity_poly.pdbx_strand_id
1 'polypeptide(L)' 'MASEHTLKITDGDFDQTVLQADTPVLVDFWAEWCGP' A
#
# COMPACT_ATOMS: atom_id res chain seq x y z
N MET A 1 2.44 -10.12 -11.60
CA MET A 1 1.12 -10.61 -11.16
C MET A 1 0.92 -10.09 -9.75
N ALA A 2 0.34 -8.89 -9.59
CA ALA A 2 -0.04 -8.42 -8.26
C ALA A 2 -1.28 -9.22 -7.80
N SER A 3 -1.36 -9.54 -6.52
CA SER A 3 -2.48 -10.27 -5.93
C SER A 3 -3.79 -9.50 -6.10
N GLU A 4 -4.92 -10.21 -6.06
CA GLU A 4 -6.27 -9.63 -6.20
C GLU A 4 -6.57 -8.51 -5.17
N HIS A 5 -5.80 -8.46 -4.07
CA HIS A 5 -5.95 -7.50 -2.97
C HIS A 5 -4.83 -6.44 -2.90
N THR A 6 -3.99 -6.31 -3.93
CA THR A 6 -2.93 -5.29 -3.93
C THR A 6 -3.42 -3.98 -4.54
N LEU A 7 -3.39 -2.91 -3.76
CA LEU A 7 -3.78 -1.55 -4.17
C LEU A 7 -2.52 -0.66 -4.23
N LYS A 8 -2.44 0.20 -5.25
CA LYS A 8 -1.44 1.28 -5.28
C LYS A 8 -2.01 2.47 -4.53
N ILE A 9 -1.30 2.89 -3.50
CA ILE A 9 -1.68 4.01 -2.64
C ILE A 9 -0.73 5.18 -2.90
N THR A 10 -1.26 6.39 -2.84
CA THR A 10 -0.55 7.66 -2.89
C THR A 10 -0.56 8.35 -1.53
N ASP A 11 0.09 9.50 -1.41
CA ASP A 11 0.04 10.27 -0.17
C ASP A 11 -1.38 10.81 0.13
N GLY A 12 -2.18 11.08 -0.90
CA GLY A 12 -3.49 11.73 -0.77
C GLY A 12 -4.60 10.80 -0.25
N ASP A 13 -4.45 9.49 -0.43
CA ASP A 13 -5.42 8.46 -0.06
C ASP A 13 -4.93 7.56 1.09
N PHE A 14 -3.71 7.79 1.59
CA PHE A 14 -3.12 6.98 2.68
C PHE A 14 -3.96 7.02 3.96
N ASP A 15 -4.46 8.19 4.36
CA ASP A 15 -5.26 8.34 5.59
C ASP A 15 -6.54 7.49 5.51
N GLN A 16 -7.30 7.66 4.43
CA GLN A 16 -8.58 6.97 4.25
C GLN A 16 -8.40 5.47 4.02
N THR A 17 -7.36 5.06 3.29
CA THR A 17 -7.21 3.66 2.84
C THR A 17 -6.38 2.81 3.79
N VAL A 18 -5.46 3.41 4.55
CA VAL A 18 -4.55 2.70 5.46
C VAL A 18 -4.86 3.02 6.92
N LEU A 19 -4.93 4.30 7.29
CA LEU A 19 -5.07 4.68 8.70
C LEU A 19 -6.48 4.45 9.24
N GLN A 20 -7.50 4.62 8.40
CA GLN A 20 -8.90 4.39 8.74
C GLN A 20 -9.39 2.97 8.40
N ALA A 21 -8.49 2.04 8.08
CA ALA A 21 -8.87 0.68 7.68
C ALA A 21 -9.45 -0.12 8.87
N ASP A 22 -10.59 -0.76 8.63
CA ASP A 22 -11.25 -1.64 9.62
C ASP A 22 -10.51 -2.97 9.84
N THR A 23 -9.52 -3.27 8.99
CA THR A 23 -8.73 -4.51 9.04
C THR A 23 -7.24 -4.17 8.94
N PRO A 24 -6.34 -5.01 9.49
CA PRO A 24 -4.90 -4.78 9.38
C PRO A 24 -4.43 -4.69 7.93
N VAL A 25 -3.65 -3.65 7.63
CA VAL A 25 -3.07 -3.41 6.30
C VAL A 25 -1.57 -3.67 6.35
N LEU A 26 -1.07 -4.46 5.40
CA LEU A 26 0.36 -4.61 5.14
C LEU A 26 0.77 -3.62 4.04
N VAL A 27 1.72 -2.76 4.34
CA VAL A 27 2.22 -1.76 3.39
C VAL A 27 3.63 -2.13 2.94
N ASP A 28 3.81 -2.25 1.63
CA ASP A 28 5.11 -2.44 0.99
C ASP A 28 5.63 -1.09 0.47
N PHE A 29 6.63 -0.54 1.17
CA PHE A 29 7.33 0.68 0.76
C PHE A 29 8.52 0.28 -0.11
N TRP A 30 8.37 0.43 -1.42
CA TRP A 30 9.39 0.06 -2.40
C TRP A 30 9.61 1.16 -3.43
N ALA A 31 10.65 1.01 -4.23
CA ALA A 31 10.89 1.81 -5.42
C ALA A 31 11.60 0.95 -6.47
N GLU A 32 11.47 1.27 -7.76
CA GLU A 32 12.08 0.49 -8.86
C GLU A 32 13.61 0.42 -8.79
N TRP A 33 14.22 1.41 -8.15
CA TRP A 33 15.67 1.47 -7.91
C TRP A 33 16.09 0.86 -6.56
N CYS A 34 15.13 0.47 -5.72
CA CYS A 34 15.38 -0.21 -4.45
C CYS A 34 15.55 -1.70 -4.75
N GLY A 35 16.80 -2.11 -4.96
CA GLY A 35 17.15 -3.53 -4.95
C GLY A 35 16.96 -4.13 -3.55
N PRO A 36 16.83 -5.46 -3.45
CA PRO A 36 16.78 -6.14 -2.15
C PRO A 36 18.04 -5.93 -1.31
#